data_AF-A0A2V9K583-F1
#
_entry.id   AF-A0A2V9K583-F1
#
_cell.length_a   1.000
_cell.length_b   1.000
_cell.length_c   1.000
_cell.angle_alpha   90.00
_cell.angle_beta   90.00
_cell.angle_gamma   90.00
#
_symmetry.space_group_name_H-M   'P 1'
#
loop_
_entity.id
_entity.type
_entity.pdbx_description
1 polymer ?
#
loop_
_entity_poly.entity_id
_entity_poly.type
_entity_poly.pdbx_seq_one_letter_code
_entity_poly.pdbx_strand_id
1 'polypeptide(L)'
;MKCVLCNLRKGKRFCPAKRALICAQCCGEKRVVEIDCPESCQYLVVGRAHEAEAESARHLLSSDPRKREARARVLERFEPVVARLEYVVGQRRRAARDLKDSDVAEALDLLLATYRTEDKGVLYEHTAGGGVVEALRRELRDAVESMRHPKDGRFDSLRLADAIACLEFIRDLVASHIEARRSPSSYVDFLLRMVPRESAADRAPLIVVPGQS
;
A
#
# COMPACT_ATOMS: atom_id res chain seq x y z
N MET A 1 27.72 2.13 -23.74
CA MET A 1 27.04 3.37 -23.27
C MET A 1 26.83 3.32 -21.75
N LYS A 2 27.00 4.46 -21.08
CA LYS A 2 26.73 4.60 -19.65
C LYS A 2 25.22 4.80 -19.42
N CYS A 3 24.76 4.52 -18.20
CA CYS A 3 23.38 4.72 -17.76
C CYS A 3 23.03 6.21 -17.79
N VAL A 4 21.96 6.58 -18.49
CA VAL A 4 21.56 8.00 -18.61
C VAL A 4 21.09 8.63 -17.29
N LEU A 5 20.77 7.83 -16.27
CA LEU A 5 20.30 8.35 -14.97
C LEU A 5 21.43 8.66 -13.99
N CYS A 6 22.51 7.89 -14.01
CA CYS A 6 23.61 8.09 -13.07
C CYS A 6 24.94 8.44 -13.73
N ASN A 7 25.09 8.25 -15.04
CA ASN A 7 26.36 8.42 -15.78
C ASN A 7 27.58 7.66 -15.22
N LEU A 8 27.38 6.76 -14.26
CA LEU A 8 28.45 6.02 -13.59
C LEU A 8 28.56 4.59 -14.10
N ARG A 9 27.44 3.89 -14.24
CA ARG A 9 27.40 2.45 -14.53
C ARG A 9 27.02 2.14 -15.97
N LYS A 10 27.38 0.96 -16.47
CA LYS A 10 26.98 0.52 -17.82
C LYS A 10 25.45 0.40 -17.91
N GLY A 11 24.86 1.03 -18.92
CA GLY A 11 23.45 0.85 -19.25
C GLY A 11 23.23 -0.53 -19.87
N LYS A 12 22.34 -1.34 -19.29
CA LYS A 12 22.03 -2.70 -19.74
C LYS A 12 20.53 -2.95 -19.96
N ARG A 13 19.65 -2.09 -19.45
CA ARG A 13 18.20 -2.20 -19.56
C ARG A 13 17.67 -1.05 -20.40
N PHE A 14 16.85 -1.33 -21.42
CA PHE A 14 16.16 -0.28 -22.16
C PHE A 14 14.97 0.21 -21.34
N CYS A 15 14.97 1.49 -20.96
CA CYS A 15 13.88 2.10 -20.22
C CYS A 15 12.89 2.75 -21.20
N PRO A 16 11.64 2.27 -21.29
CA PRO A 16 10.66 2.86 -22.20
C PRO A 16 10.33 4.33 -21.85
N ALA A 17 10.24 4.65 -20.54
CA ALA A 17 9.93 6.00 -20.07
C ALA A 17 11.04 7.02 -20.38
N LYS A 18 12.31 6.60 -20.36
CA LYS A 18 13.46 7.48 -20.67
C LYS A 18 13.96 7.32 -22.11
N ARG A 19 13.38 6.38 -22.86
CA ARG A 19 13.76 6.01 -24.23
C ARG A 19 15.27 5.77 -24.39
N ALA A 20 15.91 5.21 -23.37
CA ALA A 20 17.36 5.09 -23.28
C ALA A 20 17.82 3.92 -22.39
N LEU A 21 19.09 3.55 -22.49
CA LEU A 21 19.69 2.50 -21.65
C LEU A 21 20.02 3.01 -20.24
N ILE A 22 19.52 2.30 -19.23
CA ILE A 22 19.82 2.54 -17.81
C ILE A 22 20.46 1.29 -17.17
N CYS A 23 21.11 1.47 -16.02
CA CYS A 23 21.66 0.34 -15.27
C CYS A 23 20.57 -0.33 -14.41
N ALA A 24 20.81 -1.58 -14.00
CA ALA A 24 19.87 -2.36 -13.20
C ALA A 24 19.54 -1.70 -11.85
N GLN A 25 20.52 -1.07 -11.19
CA GLN A 25 20.31 -0.43 -9.90
C GLN A 25 19.43 0.83 -10.02
N CYS A 26 19.73 1.75 -10.94
CA CYS A 26 18.85 2.91 -11.16
C CYS A 26 17.45 2.47 -11.58
N CYS A 27 17.32 1.41 -12.37
CA CYS A 27 16.02 0.84 -12.71
C CYS A 27 15.28 0.31 -11.48
N GLY A 28 15.96 -0.35 -10.54
CA GLY A 28 15.33 -0.91 -9.33
C GLY A 28 14.96 0.14 -8.29
N GLU A 29 15.84 1.11 -8.04
CA GLU A 29 15.63 2.15 -7.03
C GLU A 29 14.62 3.20 -7.47
N LYS A 30 14.68 3.59 -8.75
CA LYS A 30 13.96 4.77 -9.26
C LYS A 30 12.67 4.43 -10.02
N ARG A 31 12.38 3.15 -10.32
CA ARG A 31 11.13 2.77 -11.01
C ARG A 31 9.90 3.21 -10.22
N VAL A 32 8.94 3.81 -10.91
CA VAL A 32 7.66 4.35 -10.38
C VAL A 32 7.81 5.54 -9.41
N VAL A 33 8.88 5.56 -8.61
CA VAL A 33 9.20 6.63 -7.66
C VAL A 33 9.66 7.89 -8.39
N GLU A 34 10.70 7.79 -9.23
CA GLU A 34 11.25 8.92 -10.01
C GLU A 34 11.12 8.72 -11.52
N ILE A 35 10.90 7.48 -11.96
CA ILE A 35 10.72 7.14 -13.37
C ILE A 35 9.24 6.88 -13.62
N ASP A 36 8.69 7.56 -14.63
CA ASP A 36 7.31 7.38 -15.08
C ASP A 36 7.13 6.06 -15.83
N CYS A 37 7.28 4.93 -15.13
CA CYS A 37 7.26 3.60 -15.74
C CYS A 37 5.86 3.27 -16.30
N PRO A 38 5.75 2.89 -17.59
CA PRO A 38 4.51 2.34 -18.13
C PRO A 38 4.27 0.93 -17.58
N GLU A 39 3.00 0.52 -17.50
CA GLU A 39 2.61 -0.82 -17.04
C GLU A 39 3.13 -1.94 -17.96
N SER A 40 3.38 -1.64 -19.25
CA SER A 40 4.02 -2.56 -20.21
C SER A 40 5.53 -2.78 -19.99
N CYS A 41 6.13 -2.15 -18.97
CA CYS A 41 7.55 -2.31 -18.68
C CYS A 41 7.86 -3.71 -18.11
N GLN A 42 8.55 -4.56 -18.89
CA GLN A 42 8.98 -5.90 -18.46
C GLN A 42 9.76 -5.91 -17.12
N TYR A 43 10.59 -4.89 -16.87
CA TYR A 43 11.39 -4.79 -15.64
C TYR A 43 10.57 -4.32 -14.43
N LEU A 44 9.41 -3.69 -14.68
CA LEU A 44 8.45 -3.38 -13.62
C LEU A 44 7.69 -4.65 -13.23
N VAL A 45 7.20 -5.42 -14.21
CA VAL A 45 6.49 -6.69 -13.98
C VAL A 45 7.34 -7.67 -13.18
N VAL A 46 8.56 -7.97 -13.66
CA VAL A 46 9.51 -8.85 -12.94
C VAL A 46 9.89 -8.24 -11.59
N GLY A 47 9.99 -6.92 -11.52
CA GLY A 47 10.26 -6.19 -10.28
C GLY A 47 9.22 -6.42 -9.19
N ARG A 48 7.94 -6.27 -9.55
CA ARG A 48 6.81 -6.47 -8.65
C ARG A 48 6.76 -7.91 -8.13
N ALA A 49 6.96 -8.90 -9.00
CA ALA A 49 6.97 -10.30 -8.58
C ALA A 49 8.03 -10.57 -7.49
N HIS A 50 9.27 -10.11 -7.70
CA HIS A 50 10.33 -10.27 -6.70
C HIS A 50 10.11 -9.44 -5.43
N GLU A 51 9.61 -8.21 -5.54
CA GLU A 51 9.31 -7.39 -4.36
C GLU A 51 8.15 -7.98 -3.54
N ALA A 52 7.11 -8.49 -4.20
CA ALA A 52 5.98 -9.15 -3.54
C ALA A 52 6.41 -10.43 -2.81
N GLU A 53 7.27 -11.24 -3.41
CA GLU A 53 7.83 -12.43 -2.76
C GLU A 53 8.66 -12.07 -1.51
N ALA A 54 9.54 -11.06 -1.65
CA ALA A 54 10.34 -10.57 -0.53
C ALA A 54 9.47 -9.99 0.60
N GLU A 55 8.38 -9.31 0.26
CA GLU A 55 7.48 -8.71 1.25
C GLU A 55 6.59 -9.75 1.92
N SER A 56 6.05 -10.72 1.17
CA SER A 56 5.35 -11.87 1.74
C SER A 56 6.22 -12.62 2.74
N ALA A 57 7.52 -12.76 2.46
CA ALA A 57 8.45 -13.34 3.42
C ALA A 57 8.56 -12.48 4.69
N ARG A 58 8.64 -11.14 4.57
CA ARG A 58 8.66 -10.23 5.73
C ARG A 58 7.40 -10.30 6.58
N HIS A 59 6.23 -10.48 5.98
CA HIS A 59 4.98 -10.55 6.73
C HIS A 59 5.01 -11.64 7.82
N LEU A 60 5.73 -12.73 7.56
CA LEU A 60 5.91 -13.86 8.47
C LEU A 60 7.14 -13.73 9.38
N LEU A 61 7.99 -12.72 9.19
CA LEU A 61 9.14 -12.46 10.05
C LEU A 61 8.70 -11.75 11.34
N SER A 62 8.71 -12.51 12.43
CA SER A 62 8.62 -12.00 13.79
C SER A 62 9.42 -12.92 14.72
N SER A 63 10.25 -12.34 15.60
CA SER A 63 10.94 -13.08 16.66
C SER A 63 9.96 -13.62 17.71
N ASP A 64 8.83 -12.94 17.92
CA ASP A 64 7.74 -13.37 18.80
C ASP A 64 6.83 -14.39 18.08
N PRO A 65 6.73 -15.65 18.59
CA PRO A 65 5.86 -16.68 18.02
C PRO A 65 4.38 -16.34 18.03
N ARG A 66 3.88 -15.63 19.05
CA ARG A 66 2.45 -15.28 19.16
C ARG A 66 2.08 -14.24 18.10
N LYS A 67 2.93 -13.23 17.91
CA LYS A 67 2.76 -12.26 16.83
C LYS A 67 2.79 -12.94 15.47
N ARG A 68 3.73 -13.88 15.26
CA ARG A 68 3.82 -14.63 13.99
C ARG A 68 2.54 -15.38 13.68
N GLU A 69 1.98 -16.08 14.66
CA GLU A 69 0.73 -16.83 14.51
C GLU A 69 -0.48 -15.91 14.27
N ALA A 70 -0.54 -14.77 14.98
CA ALA A 70 -1.58 -13.77 14.75
C ALA A 70 -1.51 -13.19 13.33
N ARG A 71 -0.32 -12.86 12.84
CA ARG A 71 -0.11 -12.38 11.47
C ARG A 71 -0.50 -13.43 10.42
N ALA A 72 -0.12 -14.69 10.64
CA ALA A 72 -0.50 -15.79 9.75
C ALA A 72 -2.03 -15.93 9.64
N ARG A 73 -2.75 -15.84 10.77
CA ARG A 73 -4.22 -15.85 10.79
C ARG A 73 -4.83 -14.68 10.01
N VAL A 74 -4.27 -13.48 10.16
CA VAL A 74 -4.75 -12.30 9.41
C VAL A 74 -4.58 -12.51 7.91
N LEU A 75 -3.42 -13.00 7.46
CA LEU A 75 -3.20 -13.26 6.04
C LEU A 75 -4.06 -14.41 5.51
N GLU A 76 -4.22 -15.49 6.26
CA GLU A 76 -5.04 -16.63 5.83
C GLU A 76 -6.51 -16.24 5.62
N ARG A 77 -7.05 -15.38 6.49
CA ARG A 77 -8.48 -15.07 6.53
C ARG A 77 -8.86 -13.73 5.92
N PHE A 78 -7.97 -12.76 5.96
CA PHE A 78 -8.26 -11.36 5.65
C PHE A 78 -7.28 -10.73 4.65
N GLU A 79 -6.57 -11.54 3.85
CA GLU A 79 -5.70 -11.03 2.78
C GLU A 79 -6.40 -10.00 1.87
N PRO A 80 -7.66 -10.18 1.42
CA PRO A 80 -8.33 -9.18 0.58
C PRO A 80 -8.55 -7.84 1.29
N VAL A 81 -8.78 -7.88 2.62
CA VAL A 81 -8.95 -6.68 3.46
C VAL A 81 -7.61 -5.96 3.59
N VAL A 82 -6.54 -6.69 3.89
CA VAL A 82 -5.17 -6.14 3.95
C VAL A 82 -4.80 -5.52 2.61
N ALA A 83 -4.95 -6.26 1.51
CA ALA A 83 -4.65 -5.78 0.17
C ALA A 83 -5.44 -4.51 -0.19
N ARG A 84 -6.72 -4.42 0.22
CA ARG A 84 -7.54 -3.22 0.02
C ARG A 84 -7.01 -2.01 0.80
N LEU A 85 -6.61 -2.20 2.05
CA LEU A 85 -6.06 -1.13 2.89
C LEU A 85 -4.67 -0.68 2.37
N GLU A 86 -3.81 -1.61 1.99
CA GLU A 86 -2.52 -1.32 1.38
C GLU A 86 -2.66 -0.59 0.03
N TYR A 87 -3.67 -0.95 -0.76
CA TYR A 87 -4.01 -0.23 -1.99
C TYR A 87 -4.36 1.24 -1.70
N VAL A 88 -5.14 1.52 -0.66
CA VAL A 88 -5.46 2.90 -0.23
C VAL A 88 -4.18 3.68 0.10
N VAL A 89 -3.27 3.08 0.88
CA VAL A 89 -1.98 3.72 1.23
C VAL A 89 -1.14 3.97 -0.03
N GLY A 90 -1.06 3.01 -0.95
CA GLY A 90 -0.30 3.14 -2.20
C GLY A 90 -0.89 4.21 -3.14
N GLN A 91 -2.21 4.29 -3.25
CA GLN A 91 -2.89 5.37 -3.99
C GLN A 91 -2.63 6.73 -3.35
N ARG A 92 -2.62 6.80 -2.01
CA ARG A 92 -2.29 8.04 -1.33
C ARG A 92 -0.85 8.47 -1.59
N ARG A 93 0.12 7.54 -1.51
CA ARG A 93 1.52 7.81 -1.86
C ARG A 93 1.68 8.30 -3.29
N ARG A 94 0.84 7.80 -4.21
CA ARG A 94 0.83 8.25 -5.61
C ARG A 94 0.37 9.70 -5.74
N ALA A 95 -0.67 10.09 -4.99
CA ALA A 95 -1.22 11.44 -4.97
C ALA A 95 -0.34 12.45 -4.19
N ALA A 96 0.26 12.01 -3.08
CA ALA A 96 1.09 12.80 -2.18
C ALA A 96 2.52 12.21 -2.12
N ARG A 97 3.42 12.75 -2.94
CA ARG A 97 4.81 12.29 -3.09
C ARG A 97 5.71 12.60 -1.90
N ASP A 98 5.21 13.26 -0.87
CA ASP A 98 5.87 13.54 0.39
C ASP A 98 5.41 12.61 1.53
N LEU A 99 4.38 11.77 1.33
CA LEU A 99 3.94 10.77 2.31
C LEU A 99 5.10 9.84 2.69
N LYS A 100 5.36 9.70 4.00
CA LYS A 100 6.39 8.85 4.60
C LYS A 100 5.78 7.70 5.40
N ASP A 101 6.62 6.72 5.72
CA ASP A 101 6.22 5.58 6.55
C ASP A 101 5.78 6.03 7.96
N SER A 102 6.35 7.12 8.49
CA SER A 102 5.94 7.73 9.77
C SER A 102 4.51 8.28 9.73
N ASP A 103 4.10 8.87 8.60
CA ASP A 103 2.76 9.45 8.45
C ASP A 103 1.70 8.34 8.38
N VAL A 104 2.04 7.21 7.73
CA VAL A 104 1.21 6.01 7.69
C VAL A 104 1.07 5.41 9.10
N ALA A 105 2.19 5.29 9.83
CA ALA A 105 2.17 4.81 11.21
C ALA A 105 1.26 5.68 12.10
N GLU A 106 1.38 7.01 12.01
CA GLU A 106 0.54 7.95 12.78
C GLU A 106 -0.94 7.82 12.41
N ALA A 107 -1.28 7.76 11.11
CA ALA A 107 -2.67 7.60 10.66
C ALA A 107 -3.30 6.29 11.17
N LEU A 108 -2.54 5.18 11.14
CA LEU A 108 -2.97 3.88 11.67
C LEU A 108 -3.14 3.93 13.19
N ASP A 109 -2.21 4.54 13.92
CA ASP A 109 -2.27 4.66 15.38
C ASP A 109 -3.51 5.46 15.82
N LEU A 110 -3.83 6.57 15.14
CA LEU A 110 -5.04 7.37 15.37
C LEU A 110 -6.33 6.60 15.07
N LEU A 111 -6.35 5.83 13.97
CA LEU A 111 -7.52 5.03 13.60
C LEU A 111 -7.73 3.86 14.58
N LEU A 112 -6.66 3.16 14.96
CA LEU A 112 -6.69 2.12 15.98
C LEU A 112 -7.15 2.65 17.34
N ALA A 113 -6.68 3.83 17.75
CA ALA A 113 -7.16 4.48 18.96
C ALA A 113 -8.67 4.72 18.89
N THR A 114 -9.18 5.24 17.76
CA THR A 114 -10.62 5.48 17.56
C THR A 114 -11.43 4.18 17.66
N TYR A 115 -11.01 3.12 16.97
CA TYR A 115 -11.75 1.86 16.98
C TYR A 115 -11.71 1.14 18.32
N ARG A 116 -10.61 1.26 19.07
CA ARG A 116 -10.52 0.74 20.44
C ARG A 116 -11.37 1.54 21.43
N THR A 117 -11.60 2.83 21.21
CA THR A 117 -12.53 3.63 22.03
C THR A 117 -13.98 3.33 21.68
N GLU A 118 -14.30 3.11 20.40
CA GLU A 118 -15.63 2.65 19.96
C GLU A 118 -15.98 1.27 20.52
N ASP A 119 -15.04 0.32 20.52
CA ASP A 119 -15.19 -1.00 21.16
C ASP A 119 -15.49 -0.90 22.67
N LYS A 120 -15.04 0.19 23.31
CA LYS A 120 -15.27 0.49 24.73
C LYS A 120 -16.45 1.43 24.99
N GLY A 121 -17.21 1.83 23.96
CA GLY A 121 -18.41 2.66 24.07
C GLY A 121 -18.17 4.15 24.31
N VAL A 122 -17.00 4.69 23.96
CA VAL A 122 -16.66 6.11 24.15
C VAL A 122 -16.27 6.73 22.80
N LEU A 123 -16.98 7.77 22.37
CA LEU A 123 -16.62 8.57 21.20
C LEU A 123 -15.52 9.57 21.57
N TYR A 124 -14.35 9.48 20.93
CA TYR A 124 -13.26 10.45 21.08
C TYR A 124 -12.73 10.85 19.68
N GLU A 125 -12.73 12.15 19.40
CA GLU A 125 -12.12 12.71 18.19
C GLU A 125 -10.68 13.15 18.48
N HIS A 126 -9.70 12.40 17.98
CA HIS A 126 -8.34 12.92 17.80
C HIS A 126 -8.23 13.57 16.41
N THR A 127 -7.92 14.86 16.38
CA THR A 127 -7.55 15.59 15.15
C THR A 127 -6.06 15.37 14.88
N ALA A 128 -5.69 14.83 13.73
CA ALA A 128 -4.28 14.60 13.38
C ALA A 128 -3.52 15.93 13.14
N GLY A 129 -2.22 15.96 13.47
CA GLY A 129 -1.39 17.17 13.41
C GLY A 129 -0.97 17.63 12.00
N GLY A 130 -1.35 16.90 10.94
CA GLY A 130 -0.97 17.22 9.56
C GLY A 130 -2.01 16.80 8.52
N GLY A 131 -2.17 17.61 7.46
CA GLY A 131 -3.18 17.40 6.41
C GLY A 131 -3.05 16.07 5.66
N VAL A 132 -1.82 15.57 5.46
CA VAL A 132 -1.59 14.29 4.78
C VAL A 132 -1.99 13.09 5.65
N VAL A 133 -1.67 13.15 6.95
CA VAL A 133 -2.01 12.12 7.95
C VAL A 133 -3.52 12.03 8.11
N GLU A 134 -4.17 13.18 8.32
CA GLU A 134 -5.63 13.24 8.49
C GLU A 134 -6.37 12.71 7.27
N ALA A 135 -5.93 13.13 6.08
CA ALA A 135 -6.57 12.70 4.86
C ALA A 135 -6.34 11.18 4.62
N LEU A 136 -5.19 10.60 5.01
CA LEU A 136 -4.96 9.15 4.90
C LEU A 136 -5.81 8.39 5.92
N ARG A 137 -5.86 8.88 7.15
CA ARG A 137 -6.71 8.33 8.23
C ARG A 137 -8.17 8.25 7.79
N ARG A 138 -8.68 9.32 7.17
CA ARG A 138 -10.04 9.35 6.62
C ARG A 138 -10.24 8.32 5.50
N GLU A 139 -9.34 8.22 4.54
CA GLU A 139 -9.46 7.23 3.46
C GLU A 139 -9.43 5.78 3.97
N LEU A 140 -8.55 5.49 4.94
CA LEU A 140 -8.50 4.18 5.59
C LEU A 140 -9.79 3.89 6.37
N ARG A 141 -10.33 4.87 7.10
CA ARG A 141 -11.63 4.75 7.77
C ARG A 141 -12.73 4.44 6.77
N ASP A 142 -12.85 5.23 5.70
CA ASP A 142 -13.88 5.05 4.67
C ASP A 142 -13.79 3.64 4.05
N ALA A 143 -12.57 3.15 3.80
CA ALA A 143 -12.33 1.79 3.32
C ALA A 143 -12.79 0.73 4.33
N VAL A 144 -12.40 0.85 5.60
CA VAL A 144 -12.84 -0.06 6.67
C VAL A 144 -14.36 -0.07 6.79
N GLU A 145 -15.00 1.10 6.92
CA GLU A 145 -16.45 1.19 7.07
C GLU A 145 -17.21 0.62 5.87
N SER A 146 -16.68 0.77 4.66
CA SER A 146 -17.28 0.14 3.46
C SER A 146 -17.24 -1.39 3.50
N MET A 147 -16.21 -1.99 4.11
CA MET A 147 -16.07 -3.43 4.27
C MET A 147 -16.87 -3.95 5.48
N ARG A 148 -17.05 -3.13 6.52
CA ARG A 148 -17.91 -3.44 7.67
C ARG A 148 -19.39 -3.36 7.31
N HIS A 149 -19.77 -2.42 6.45
CA HIS A 149 -21.15 -2.17 6.06
C HIS A 149 -21.32 -2.23 4.53
N PRO A 150 -21.14 -3.42 3.92
CA PRO A 150 -21.22 -3.59 2.47
C PRO A 150 -22.65 -3.30 1.97
N LYS A 151 -22.78 -2.41 0.99
CA LYS A 151 -24.09 -1.99 0.45
C LYS A 151 -24.75 -3.06 -0.44
N ASP A 152 -23.95 -3.94 -1.03
CA ASP A 152 -24.41 -4.81 -2.10
C ASP A 152 -24.65 -6.26 -1.65
N GLY A 153 -24.48 -6.58 -0.36
CA GLY A 153 -24.69 -7.93 0.20
C GLY A 153 -23.79 -9.04 -0.36
N ARG A 154 -22.86 -8.71 -1.27
CA ARG A 154 -21.96 -9.65 -1.97
C ARG A 154 -20.79 -10.15 -1.11
N PHE A 155 -20.57 -9.54 0.05
CA PHE A 155 -19.46 -9.87 0.95
C PHE A 155 -19.95 -9.95 2.38
N ASP A 156 -19.35 -10.84 3.16
CA ASP A 156 -19.57 -10.89 4.60
C ASP A 156 -19.09 -9.58 5.24
N SER A 157 -19.89 -9.07 6.18
CA SER A 157 -19.55 -7.90 6.97
C SER A 157 -18.28 -8.15 7.79
N LEU A 158 -17.28 -7.27 7.63
CA LEU A 158 -16.08 -7.30 8.44
C LEU A 158 -16.42 -6.91 9.88
N ARG A 159 -16.07 -7.76 10.86
CA ARG A 159 -16.26 -7.41 12.28
C ARG A 159 -15.23 -6.37 12.71
N LEU A 160 -15.58 -5.52 13.68
CA LEU A 160 -14.67 -4.48 14.20
C LEU A 160 -13.34 -5.07 14.70
N ALA A 161 -13.39 -6.18 15.45
CA ALA A 161 -12.21 -6.86 15.95
C ALA A 161 -11.29 -7.36 14.81
N ASP A 162 -11.86 -7.81 13.69
CA ASP A 162 -11.09 -8.27 12.53
C ASP A 162 -10.48 -7.07 11.78
N ALA A 163 -11.20 -5.95 11.68
CA ALA A 163 -10.67 -4.71 11.14
C ALA A 163 -9.48 -4.18 11.97
N ILE A 164 -9.60 -4.18 13.30
CA ILE A 164 -8.50 -3.82 14.22
C ILE A 164 -7.29 -4.74 13.98
N ALA A 165 -7.49 -6.06 13.88
CA ALA A 165 -6.41 -7.00 13.63
C ALA A 165 -5.69 -6.74 12.29
N CYS A 166 -6.43 -6.38 11.24
CA CYS A 166 -5.84 -6.01 9.94
C CYS A 166 -5.04 -4.70 10.00
N LEU A 167 -5.54 -3.70 10.72
CA LEU A 167 -4.84 -2.43 10.91
C LEU A 167 -3.57 -2.60 11.75
N GLU A 168 -3.62 -3.40 12.81
CA GLU A 168 -2.45 -3.78 13.63
C GLU A 168 -1.41 -4.53 12.80
N PHE A 169 -1.86 -5.46 11.95
CA PHE A 169 -0.98 -6.17 11.02
C PHE A 169 -0.22 -5.20 10.11
N ILE A 170 -0.90 -4.26 9.45
CA ILE A 170 -0.26 -3.25 8.58
C ILE A 170 0.66 -2.35 9.41
N ARG A 171 0.25 -1.94 10.61
CA ARG A 171 1.06 -1.09 11.49
C ARG A 171 2.38 -1.74 11.88
N ASP A 172 2.35 -3.06 12.09
CA ASP A 172 3.51 -3.90 12.36
C ASP A 172 4.45 -4.00 11.14
N LEU A 173 3.90 -4.10 9.93
CA LEU A 173 4.69 -4.06 8.68
C LEU A 173 5.40 -2.72 8.52
N VAL A 174 4.68 -1.61 8.68
CA VAL A 174 5.24 -0.26 8.64
C VAL A 174 6.38 -0.12 9.66
N ALA A 175 6.19 -0.63 10.88
CA ALA A 175 7.25 -0.63 11.90
C ALA A 175 8.50 -1.40 11.44
N SER A 176 8.33 -2.58 10.84
CA SER A 176 9.45 -3.36 10.31
C SER A 176 10.24 -2.62 9.22
N HIS A 177 9.54 -1.89 8.33
CA HIS A 177 10.18 -1.06 7.31
C HIS A 177 10.97 0.11 7.91
N ILE A 178 10.43 0.76 8.94
CA ILE A 178 11.10 1.85 9.67
C ILE A 178 12.34 1.31 10.41
N GLU A 179 12.22 0.19 11.11
CA GLU A 179 13.31 -0.45 11.85
C GLU A 179 14.46 -0.90 10.95
N ALA A 180 14.14 -1.37 9.74
CA ALA A 180 15.15 -1.72 8.74
C ALA A 180 15.98 -0.51 8.25
N ARG A 181 15.59 0.73 8.61
CA ARG A 181 16.31 1.99 8.36
C ARG A 181 16.82 2.17 6.92
N ARG A 182 16.09 1.66 5.93
CA ARG A 182 16.48 1.75 4.51
C ARG A 182 16.19 3.12 3.90
N SER A 183 15.04 3.69 4.25
CA SER A 183 14.51 4.98 3.75
C SER A 183 13.33 5.41 4.63
N PRO A 184 13.04 6.72 4.80
CA PRO A 184 11.80 7.19 5.44
C PRO A 184 10.52 6.84 4.66
N SER A 185 10.63 6.34 3.42
CA SER A 185 9.51 6.01 2.53
C SER A 185 9.57 4.56 2.02
N SER A 186 10.22 3.66 2.76
CA SER A 186 10.48 2.29 2.33
C SER A 186 9.19 1.51 2.06
N TYR A 187 8.23 1.56 2.98
CA TYR A 187 6.96 0.85 2.88
C TYR A 187 6.07 1.48 1.80
N VAL A 188 5.91 2.81 1.84
CA VAL A 188 5.06 3.49 0.86
C VAL A 188 5.60 3.43 -0.56
N ASP A 189 6.92 3.43 -0.77
CA ASP A 189 7.51 3.26 -2.11
C ASP A 189 7.36 1.83 -2.63
N PHE A 190 7.38 0.83 -1.73
CA PHE A 190 7.00 -0.54 -2.09
C PHE A 190 5.55 -0.58 -2.58
N LEU A 191 4.60 -0.06 -1.78
CA LEU A 191 3.19 -0.04 -2.16
C LEU A 191 2.94 0.74 -3.46
N LEU A 192 3.60 1.89 -3.63
CA LEU A 192 3.52 2.67 -4.86
C LEU A 192 3.95 1.87 -6.10
N ARG A 193 4.96 1.00 -5.97
CA ARG A 193 5.37 0.11 -7.06
C ARG A 193 4.34 -0.99 -7.30
N MET A 194 3.69 -1.50 -6.26
CA MET A 194 2.70 -2.58 -6.36
C MET A 194 1.37 -2.11 -6.95
N VAL A 195 0.93 -0.90 -6.63
CA VAL A 195 -0.32 -0.34 -7.14
C VAL A 195 -0.22 -0.09 -8.65
N PRO A 196 -1.07 -0.74 -9.48
CA PRO A 196 -1.14 -0.46 -10.91
C PRO A 196 -1.54 1.00 -11.15
N ARG A 197 -1.03 1.60 -12.23
CA ARG A 197 -1.62 2.84 -12.73
C ARG A 197 -3.04 2.54 -13.18
N GLU A 198 -4.04 3.15 -12.53
CA GLU A 198 -5.38 3.23 -13.11
C GLU A 198 -5.26 3.74 -14.55
N SER A 199 -5.80 2.98 -15.49
CA SER A 199 -5.98 3.46 -16.85
C SER A 199 -7.12 4.48 -16.86
N ALA A 200 -7.12 5.42 -17.81
CA ALA A 200 -8.27 6.31 -17.99
C ALA A 200 -9.58 5.53 -18.27
N ALA A 201 -9.48 4.25 -18.68
CA ALA A 201 -10.62 3.36 -18.87
C ALA A 201 -11.22 2.83 -17.56
N ASP A 202 -10.43 2.68 -16.48
CA ASP A 202 -10.94 2.23 -15.16
C ASP A 202 -11.71 3.32 -14.41
N ARG A 203 -11.61 4.57 -14.88
CA ARG A 203 -12.36 5.73 -14.35
C ARG A 203 -13.71 5.95 -15.02
N ALA A 204 -14.01 5.23 -16.11
CA ALA A 204 -15.32 5.32 -16.72
C ALA A 204 -16.32 4.58 -15.80
N PRO A 205 -17.40 5.23 -15.32
CA PRO A 205 -18.46 4.48 -14.69
C PRO A 205 -18.92 3.41 -15.68
N LEU A 206 -19.03 2.17 -15.22
CA LEU A 206 -19.67 1.09 -15.97
C LEU A 206 -21.10 1.54 -16.28
N ILE A 207 -21.30 2.16 -17.44
CA ILE A 207 -22.63 2.39 -17.99
C ILE A 207 -23.13 1.01 -18.38
N VAL A 208 -23.83 0.36 -17.45
CA VAL A 208 -24.69 -0.78 -17.75
C VAL A 208 -25.80 -0.22 -18.64
N VAL A 209 -25.69 -0.44 -19.94
CA VAL A 209 -26.79 -0.17 -20.89
C VAL A 209 -27.83 -1.27 -20.68
N PRO A 210 -29.06 -0.97 -20.24
CA PRO A 210 -30.10 -1.97 -20.12
C PRO A 210 -30.49 -2.49 -21.52
N GLY A 211 -30.73 -3.80 -21.59
CA GLY A 211 -30.86 -4.58 -22.82
C GLY A 211 -31.82 -4.06 -23.88
N GLN A 212 -31.50 -4.40 -25.12
CA GLN A 212 -32.44 -4.35 -26.23
C GLN A 212 -33.20 -5.67 -26.29
N SER A 213 -34.51 -5.51 -26.44
CA SER A 213 -35.57 -6.51 -26.49
C SER A 213 -35.49 -7.43 -27.70
#